data_AF-A0A1J4SW31-F1
#
_entry.id   AF-A0A1J4SW31-F1
#
_cell.length_a   1.000
_cell.length_b   1.000
_cell.length_c   1.000
_cell.angle_alpha   90.00
_cell.angle_beta   90.00
_cell.angle_gamma   90.00
#
_symmetry.space_group_name_H-M   'P 1'
#
loop_
_entity.id
_entity.type
_entity.pdbx_description
1 polymer ?
#
loop_
_entity_poly.entity_id
_entity_poly.type
_entity_poly.pdbx_seq_one_letter_code
_entity_poly.pdbx_strand_id
1 'polypeptide(L)' 'MDVSSGICVKGARAICEAVGENPKQIVRLVAELGLPAWRRNGTGSWRALPEDLKRWVLVQRNQHLPELPPPL' A
#
# COMPACT_ATOMS: atom_id res chain seq x y z
N MET A 1 -5.08 -16.24 13.10
CA MET A 1 -4.91 -15.21 12.06
C MET A 1 -4.37 -15.91 10.85
N ASP A 2 -5.18 -16.02 9.81
CA ASP A 2 -4.81 -16.74 8.60
C ASP A 2 -3.75 -15.91 7.85
N VAL A 3 -2.49 -16.33 7.96
CA VAL A 3 -1.41 -15.80 7.12
C VAL A 3 -1.51 -16.48 5.77
N SER A 4 -2.65 -16.31 5.09
CA SER A 4 -2.75 -16.61 3.67
C SER A 4 -1.87 -15.59 2.96
N SER A 5 -0.56 -15.87 2.95
CA SER A 5 0.48 -15.15 2.21
C SER A 5 0.24 -15.35 0.73
N GLY A 6 -0.84 -14.75 0.22
CA GLY A 6 -1.05 -14.64 -1.20
C GLY A 6 0.15 -13.94 -1.80
N ILE A 7 0.74 -14.53 -2.84
CA ILE A 7 1.85 -13.92 -3.60
C ILE A 7 1.48 -12.50 -4.05
N CYS A 8 0.18 -12.22 -4.23
CA CYS A 8 -0.31 -10.94 -4.73
C CYS A 8 -1.70 -10.61 -4.15
N VAL A 9 -1.87 -9.35 -3.70
CA VAL A 9 -3.19 -8.76 -3.40
C VAL A 9 -3.82 -8.28 -4.69
N LYS A 10 -5.05 -8.72 -4.99
CA LYS A 10 -5.75 -8.39 -6.23
C LYS A 10 -6.95 -7.48 -5.97
N GLY A 11 -7.06 -6.40 -6.75
CA GLY A 11 -8.19 -5.49 -6.77
C GLY A 11 -7.99 -4.23 -5.92
N ALA A 12 -8.56 -3.12 -6.40
CA ALA A 12 -8.38 -1.81 -5.77
C ALA A 12 -8.85 -1.78 -4.32
N ARG A 13 -10.01 -2.40 -4.06
CA ARG A 13 -10.59 -2.46 -2.72
C ARG A 13 -9.67 -3.15 -1.73
N ALA A 14 -9.25 -4.38 -2.02
CA ALA A 14 -8.38 -5.15 -1.15
C ALA A 14 -7.02 -4.47 -0.92
N ILE A 15 -6.44 -3.87 -1.98
CA ILE A 15 -5.16 -3.16 -1.88
C ILE A 15 -5.29 -1.93 -0.97
N CYS A 16 -6.30 -1.08 -1.21
CA CYS A 16 -6.50 0.13 -0.42
C CYS A 16 -6.88 -0.19 1.03
N GLU A 17 -7.77 -1.16 1.26
CA GLU A 17 -8.12 -1.60 2.62
C GLU A 17 -6.89 -2.14 3.38
N ALA A 18 -5.97 -2.85 2.70
CA ALA A 18 -4.74 -3.35 3.32
C ALA A 18 -3.78 -2.25 3.79
N VAL A 19 -3.87 -1.05 3.22
CA VAL A 19 -3.02 0.11 3.59
C VAL A 19 -3.80 1.22 4.30
N GLY A 20 -5.07 0.99 4.65
CA GLY A 20 -5.90 1.95 5.36
C GLY A 20 -6.46 3.10 4.51
N GLU A 21 -6.52 2.92 3.19
CA GLU A 21 -6.90 3.96 2.23
C GLU A 21 -8.27 3.76 1.60
N ASN A 22 -8.83 4.83 1.02
CA ASN A 22 -10.10 4.76 0.30
C ASN A 22 -9.91 4.12 -1.10
N PRO A 23 -10.62 3.02 -1.44
CA PRO A 23 -10.51 2.37 -2.76
C PRO A 23 -10.77 3.28 -3.96
N LYS A 24 -11.57 4.34 -3.80
CA LYS A 24 -11.86 5.31 -4.87
C LYS A 24 -10.64 6.17 -5.23
N GLN A 25 -9.62 6.19 -4.38
CA GLN A 25 -8.40 6.99 -4.56
C GLN A 25 -7.26 6.22 -5.20
N ILE A 26 -7.42 4.93 -5.58
CA ILE A 26 -6.29 4.11 -6.05
C ILE A 26 -5.50 4.71 -7.22
N VAL A 27 -6.18 5.36 -8.17
CA VAL A 27 -5.52 6.02 -9.31
C VAL A 27 -4.59 7.12 -8.82
N ARG A 28 -5.09 7.97 -7.91
CA ARG A 28 -4.34 9.05 -7.29
C ARG A 28 -3.20 8.52 -6.43
N LEU A 29 -3.47 7.54 -5.57
CA LEU A 29 -2.48 6.92 -4.69
C LEU A 29 -1.30 6.34 -5.47
N VAL A 30 -1.56 5.66 -6.60
CA VAL A 30 -0.51 5.12 -7.45
C VAL A 30 0.23 6.22 -8.20
N ALA A 31 -0.48 7.18 -8.81
CA ALA A 31 0.14 8.19 -9.68
C ALA A 31 0.87 9.30 -8.91
N GLU A 32 0.33 9.74 -7.78
CA GLU A 32 0.83 10.91 -7.03
C GLU A 32 1.61 10.50 -5.78
N LEU A 33 1.18 9.43 -5.09
CA LEU A 33 1.73 9.02 -3.79
C LEU A 33 2.58 7.75 -3.88
N GLY A 34 2.80 7.23 -5.09
CA GLY A 34 3.69 6.10 -5.34
C GLY A 34 3.25 4.79 -4.68
N LEU A 35 1.95 4.60 -4.43
CA LEU A 35 1.44 3.31 -3.93
C LEU A 35 1.89 2.19 -4.90
N PRO A 36 2.57 1.12 -4.41
CA PRO A 36 3.16 0.09 -5.27
C PRO A 36 2.10 -0.91 -5.74
N ALA A 37 1.16 -0.43 -6.55
CA ALA A 37 0.14 -1.21 -7.20
C ALA A 37 0.17 -0.99 -8.71
N TRP A 38 -0.05 -2.05 -9.49
CA TRP A 38 0.02 -1.99 -10.94
C TRP A 38 -1.13 -2.71 -11.63
N ARG A 39 -1.31 -2.40 -12.91
CA ARG A 39 -2.16 -3.12 -13.87
C ARG A 39 -1.29 -3.63 -15.00
N ARG A 40 -1.51 -4.87 -15.45
CA ARG A 40 -0.79 -5.41 -16.61
C ARG A 40 -1.27 -4.63 -17.84
N ASN A 41 -0.35 -3.96 -18.54
CA ASN A 41 -0.64 -3.10 -19.71
C ASN A 41 -1.69 -2.00 -19.42
N GLY A 42 -1.77 -1.51 -18.17
CA GLY A 42 -2.71 -0.45 -17.80
C GLY A 42 -4.19 -0.88 -17.73
N THR A 43 -4.52 -2.15 -17.96
CA THR A 43 -5.90 -2.65 -17.99
C THR A 43 -6.15 -3.76 -16.95
N GLY A 44 -7.43 -4.05 -16.69
CA GLY A 44 -7.85 -5.10 -15.76
C GLY A 44 -7.64 -4.78 -14.28
N SER A 45 -7.55 -5.83 -13.45
CA SER A 45 -7.44 -5.69 -12.00
C SER A 45 -6.08 -5.16 -11.56
N TRP A 46 -6.12 -4.26 -10.58
CA TRP A 46 -4.96 -3.85 -9.79
C TRP A 46 -4.33 -5.03 -9.05
N ARG A 47 -3.02 -4.97 -8.87
CA ARG A 47 -2.20 -5.96 -8.20
C ARG A 47 -1.18 -5.23 -7.33
N ALA A 48 -0.88 -5.78 -6.17
CA ALA A 48 0.23 -5.34 -5.34
C ALA A 48 0.89 -6.55 -4.67
N LEU A 49 2.17 -6.46 -4.37
CA LEU A 49 2.85 -7.43 -3.52
C LEU A 49 2.63 -7.03 -2.06
N PRO A 50 2.28 -7.97 -1.16
CA PRO A 50 2.07 -7.66 0.26
C PRO A 50 3.29 -6.97 0.90
N GLU A 51 4.51 -7.39 0.55
CA GLU A 51 5.74 -6.82 1.09
C GLU A 51 5.93 -5.35 0.69
N ASP A 52 5.58 -4.99 -0.55
CA ASP A 52 5.72 -3.61 -1.02
C ASP A 52 4.67 -2.71 -0.37
N LEU A 53 3.44 -3.19 -0.18
CA LEU A 53 2.43 -2.46 0.59
C LEU A 53 2.88 -2.21 2.03
N LYS A 54 3.48 -3.22 2.68
CA LYS A 54 4.04 -3.07 4.03
C LYS A 54 5.15 -2.01 4.06
N ARG A 55 6.08 -2.02 3.11
CA ARG A 55 7.15 -1.02 3.02
C ARG A 55 6.59 0.38 2.79
N TRP A 56 5.61 0.53 1.91
CA TRP A 56 4.95 1.81 1.64
C TRP A 56 4.30 2.39 2.90
N VAL A 57 3.53 1.58 3.64
CA VAL A 57 2.91 2.00 4.92
C VAL A 57 3.97 2.38 5.96
N LEU A 58 5.08 1.64 6.07
CA LEU A 58 6.15 1.97 7.01
C LEU A 58 6.79 3.33 6.71
N VAL A 59 7.02 3.65 5.44
CA VAL A 59 7.53 4.96 5.02
C VAL A 59 6.55 6.06 5.41
N GLN A 60 5.26 5.90 5.07
CA GLN A 60 4.23 6.88 5.43
C GLN A 60 4.15 7.07 6.95
N ARG A 61 4.14 5.98 7.72
CA ARG A 61 4.15 6.03 9.18
C ARG A 61 5.34 6.82 9.70
N ASN A 62 6.55 6.52 9.23
CA ASN A 62 7.77 7.17 9.71
C ASN A 62 7.81 8.66 9.37
N GLN A 63 7.15 9.11 8.30
CA GLN A 63 7.02 10.53 7.95
C GLN A 63 6.04 11.30 8.84
N HIS A 64 5.10 10.60 9.48
CA HIS A 64 4.03 11.21 10.29
C HIS A 64 4.19 10.98 11.79
N LEU A 65 5.07 10.05 12.20
CA LEU A 65 5.44 9.92 13.60
C LEU A 65 6.34 11.09 14.00
N PRO A 66 6.16 11.65 15.20
CA PRO A 66 7.11 12.62 15.73
C PRO A 66 8.51 11.99 15.79
N GLU A 67 9.56 12.78 15.52
CA GLU A 67 10.92 12.35 15.83
C GLU A 67 10.97 11.95 17.29
N LEU A 68 11.34 10.70 17.57
CA LEU A 68 11.64 10.30 18.93
C LEU A 68 12.74 11.23 19.43
N PRO A 69 12.58 11.89 20.60
CA PRO A 69 13.68 12.61 21.19
C PRO A 69 14.86 11.63 21.35
N PRO A 70 16.11 12.10 21.15
CA PRO A 70 17.27 11.24 21.34
C PRO A 70 17.22 10.62 22.74
N PRO A 71 17.69 9.36 22.89
CA PRO A 71 17.70 8.72 24.20
C PRO A 71 18.47 9.60 25.20
N LEU A 72 17.89 9.74 26.42
CA LEU A 72 18.52 10.39 27.56
C LEU A 72 19.84 9.70 27.95
#